data_AF-A0A645GD17-F1
#
_entry.id   AF-A0A645GD17-F1
#
_cell.length_a   1.000
_cell.length_b   1.000
_cell.length_c   1.000
_cell.angle_alpha   90.00
_cell.angle_beta   90.00
_cell.angle_gamma   90.00
#
_symmetry.space_group_name_H-M   'P 1'
#
loop_
_entity.id
_entity.type
_entity.pdbx_description
1 polymer ?
#
loop_
_entity_poly.entity_id
_entity_poly.type
_entity_poly.pdbx_seq_one_letter_code
_entity_poly.pdbx_strand_id
1 'polypeptide(L)'
;MLERSKLLGIVSSTYDRVACISGCHGKTTITSMLALIMQTADIDCTVHVGGMVDFLGGGGLTWSPYVIGAVGLLYCWFVVPLLYKFSRPYAFVGIDFAALGLFLFLVALMSGGMGWYLRLIIPLLLLSGITFILIMLSLRRLEWPWLYRIALACLAFGLFLPGVETLIRWNAGFDMGFEWSFYAAIPIAVFAAALLLVERNKPLKEEIRKKLFI
;
A
#
# COMPACT_ATOMS: atom_id res chain seq x y z
N MET A 1 -13.48 -32.92 -16.84
CA MET A 1 -12.61 -32.09 -15.98
C MET A 1 -11.71 -33.02 -15.17
N LEU A 2 -10.40 -32.78 -15.17
CA LEU A 2 -9.43 -33.59 -14.42
C LEU A 2 -9.24 -32.98 -13.02
N GLU A 3 -9.25 -33.81 -11.98
CA GLU A 3 -9.13 -33.37 -10.59
C GLU A 3 -7.66 -33.10 -10.22
N ARG A 4 -7.38 -32.09 -9.39
CA ARG A 4 -6.00 -31.68 -9.03
C ARG A 4 -5.19 -32.81 -8.40
N SER A 5 -5.84 -33.65 -7.60
CA SER A 5 -5.24 -34.85 -6.97
C SER A 5 -4.80 -35.89 -8.00
N LYS A 6 -5.63 -36.16 -9.01
CA LYS A 6 -5.31 -37.09 -10.10
C LYS A 6 -4.20 -36.56 -11.00
N LEU A 7 -4.21 -35.26 -11.30
CA LEU A 7 -3.13 -34.62 -12.06
C LEU A 7 -1.79 -34.74 -11.32
N LEU A 8 -1.77 -34.46 -10.01
CA LEU A 8 -0.55 -34.59 -9.21
C LEU A 8 -0.06 -36.05 -9.18
N GLY A 9 -0.96 -37.03 -9.09
CA GLY A 9 -0.62 -38.44 -9.18
C GLY A 9 0.03 -38.84 -10.52
N ILE A 10 -0.48 -38.31 -11.64
CA ILE A 10 0.13 -38.54 -12.96
C ILE A 10 1.53 -37.93 -13.03
N VAL A 11 1.71 -36.70 -12.54
CA VAL A 11 3.03 -36.05 -12.51
C VAL A 11 4.00 -36.81 -11.59
N SER A 12 3.56 -37.22 -10.40
CA SER A 12 4.42 -38.00 -9.49
C SER A 12 4.83 -39.35 -10.07
N SER A 13 4.01 -39.95 -10.96
CA SER A 13 4.34 -41.24 -11.59
C SER A 13 5.56 -41.20 -12.53
N THR A 14 6.03 -40.02 -12.94
CA THR A 14 7.23 -39.88 -13.78
C THR A 14 8.54 -39.92 -12.99
N TYR A 15 8.48 -40.02 -11.66
CA TYR A 15 9.65 -40.03 -10.79
C TYR A 15 9.87 -41.41 -10.17
N ASP A 16 11.12 -41.87 -10.12
CA ASP A 16 11.48 -43.19 -9.58
C ASP A 16 11.28 -43.30 -8.06
N ARG A 17 11.39 -42.19 -7.32
CA ARG A 17 11.28 -42.13 -5.86
C ARG A 17 10.40 -40.96 -5.46
N VAL A 18 9.23 -41.26 -4.90
CA VAL A 18 8.25 -40.25 -4.45
C VAL A 18 7.93 -40.46 -2.98
N ALA A 19 8.02 -39.39 -2.19
CA ALA A 19 7.60 -39.37 -0.80
C ALA A 19 6.37 -38.46 -0.64
N CYS A 20 5.23 -39.03 -0.26
CA CYS A 20 3.99 -38.28 -0.02
C CYS A 20 3.76 -38.06 1.48
N ILE A 21 3.79 -36.80 1.94
CA ILE A 21 3.52 -36.46 3.34
C ILE A 21 2.04 -36.16 3.53
N SER A 22 1.38 -36.95 4.37
CA SER A 22 -0.05 -36.83 4.69
C SER A 22 -0.27 -36.70 6.20
N GLY A 23 -1.45 -36.21 6.61
CA GLY A 23 -1.81 -36.02 8.02
C GLY A 23 -2.69 -34.81 8.28
N CYS A 24 -3.32 -34.71 9.45
CA CYS A 24 -4.18 -33.56 9.79
C CYS A 24 -3.37 -32.27 10.01
N HIS A 25 -2.21 -32.36 10.67
CA HIS A 25 -1.34 -31.23 11.01
C HIS A 25 0.10 -31.45 10.53
N GLY A 26 0.89 -30.38 10.45
CA GLY A 26 2.35 -30.46 10.25
C GLY A 26 2.83 -30.84 8.84
N LYS A 27 1.95 -31.19 7.90
CA LYS A 27 2.32 -31.60 6.52
C LYS A 27 3.32 -30.65 5.87
N THR A 28 2.97 -29.37 5.75
CA THR A 28 3.80 -28.33 5.12
C THR A 28 5.18 -28.26 5.79
N THR A 29 5.22 -28.23 7.13
CA THR A 29 6.47 -28.12 7.89
C THR A 29 7.38 -29.33 7.71
N ILE A 30 6.83 -30.55 7.75
CA ILE A 30 7.62 -31.78 7.58
C ILE A 30 8.12 -31.86 6.13
N THR A 31 7.29 -31.52 5.13
CA THR A 31 7.72 -31.51 3.73
C THR A 31 8.84 -30.49 3.52
N SER A 32 8.75 -29.31 4.14
CA SER A 32 9.83 -28.32 4.14
C SER A 32 11.11 -28.85 4.79
N MET A 33 11.04 -29.45 5.97
CA MET A 33 12.22 -30.00 6.66
C MET A 33 12.90 -31.10 5.84
N LEU A 34 12.12 -32.03 5.27
CA LEU A 34 12.65 -33.13 4.46
C LEU A 34 13.36 -32.58 3.22
N ALA A 35 12.77 -31.59 2.58
CA ALA A 35 13.39 -30.95 1.44
C ALA A 35 14.69 -30.23 1.78
N LEU A 36 14.76 -29.55 2.94
CA LEU A 36 15.99 -28.91 3.40
C LEU A 36 17.10 -29.94 3.65
N ILE A 37 16.75 -31.09 4.22
CA ILE A 37 17.70 -32.20 4.43
C ILE A 37 18.23 -32.70 3.08
N MET A 38 17.33 -32.93 2.10
CA MET A 38 17.72 -33.41 0.76
C MET A 38 18.60 -32.38 0.03
N GLN A 39 18.27 -31.09 0.12
CA GLN A 39 19.09 -30.01 -0.41
C GLN A 39 20.47 -29.93 0.26
N THR A 40 20.54 -30.10 1.58
CA THR A 40 21.82 -30.11 2.33
C THR A 40 22.67 -31.33 1.98
N ALA A 41 22.03 -32.45 1.61
CA ALA A 41 22.69 -33.65 1.13
C ALA A 41 23.08 -33.59 -0.35
N ASP A 42 22.89 -32.44 -1.02
CA ASP A 42 23.13 -32.24 -2.46
C ASP A 42 22.34 -33.23 -3.35
N ILE A 43 21.18 -33.67 -2.87
CA ILE A 43 20.25 -34.53 -3.62
C ILE A 43 19.23 -33.62 -4.31
N ASP A 44 19.26 -33.61 -5.64
CA ASP A 44 18.28 -32.89 -6.45
C ASP A 44 16.89 -33.52 -6.28
N CYS A 45 16.04 -32.87 -5.47
CA CYS A 45 14.69 -33.33 -5.17
C CYS A 45 13.67 -32.29 -5.65
N THR A 46 12.70 -32.73 -6.44
CA THR A 46 11.55 -31.89 -6.78
C THR A 46 10.53 -31.94 -5.66
N VAL A 47 10.18 -30.78 -5.11
CA VAL A 47 9.30 -30.69 -3.93
C VAL A 47 8.06 -29.86 -4.25
N HIS A 48 6.89 -30.43 -3.92
CA HIS A 48 5.60 -29.76 -4.04
C HIS A 48 5.00 -29.51 -2.65
N VAL A 49 4.95 -28.25 -2.22
CA VAL A 49 4.42 -27.84 -0.91
C VAL A 49 3.24 -26.90 -1.11
N GLY A 50 2.20 -27.06 -0.31
CA GLY A 50 1.00 -26.19 -0.33
C GLY A 50 1.22 -24.77 0.25
N GLY A 51 2.45 -24.30 0.29
CA GLY A 51 2.88 -23.01 0.84
C GLY A 51 4.23 -22.62 0.23
N MET A 52 4.51 -21.32 0.16
CA MET A 52 5.77 -20.79 -0.38
C MET A 52 6.85 -20.89 0.69
N VAL A 53 8.00 -21.48 0.34
CA VAL A 53 9.13 -21.68 1.25
C VAL A 53 10.38 -21.26 0.50
N ASP A 54 11.09 -20.25 1.02
CA ASP A 54 12.16 -19.53 0.30
C ASP A 54 13.26 -20.46 -0.25
N PHE A 55 13.59 -21.55 0.43
CA PHE A 55 14.67 -22.46 0.02
C PHE A 55 14.28 -23.49 -1.05
N LEU A 56 12.97 -23.73 -1.24
CA LEU A 56 12.44 -24.75 -2.16
C LEU A 56 12.36 -24.29 -3.62
N GLY A 57 12.51 -22.99 -3.88
CA GLY A 57 12.27 -22.36 -5.18
C GLY A 57 13.50 -22.24 -6.09
N GLY A 58 14.59 -22.97 -5.83
CA GLY A 58 15.83 -22.84 -6.59
C GLY A 58 16.58 -21.54 -6.27
N GLY A 59 17.62 -21.64 -5.47
CA GLY A 59 18.71 -20.66 -5.38
C GLY A 59 18.32 -19.18 -5.28
N GLY A 60 17.71 -18.76 -4.18
CA GLY A 60 17.65 -17.33 -3.82
C GLY A 60 16.57 -16.97 -2.81
N LEU A 61 16.87 -16.05 -1.89
CA LEU A 61 15.92 -15.38 -1.01
C LEU A 61 14.98 -14.47 -1.84
N THR A 62 14.03 -15.07 -2.55
CA THR A 62 13.17 -14.33 -3.48
C THR A 62 12.02 -13.60 -2.79
N TRP A 63 11.56 -14.07 -1.62
CA TRP A 63 10.39 -13.48 -0.94
C TRP A 63 10.67 -12.85 0.43
N SER A 64 11.59 -13.42 1.19
CA SER A 64 11.99 -12.91 2.51
C SER A 64 12.25 -11.38 2.55
N PRO A 65 12.92 -10.74 1.57
CA PRO A 65 13.15 -9.30 1.65
C PRO A 65 11.87 -8.45 1.55
N TYR A 66 10.82 -8.90 0.84
CA TYR A 66 9.52 -8.23 0.84
C TYR A 66 8.88 -8.25 2.23
N VAL A 67 8.95 -9.39 2.91
CA VAL A 67 8.41 -9.55 4.26
C VAL A 67 9.17 -8.67 5.26
N ILE A 68 10.50 -8.71 5.21
CA ILE A 68 11.36 -7.87 6.07
C ILE A 68 11.08 -6.38 5.83
N GLY A 69 10.97 -5.96 4.57
CA GLY A 69 10.63 -4.59 4.22
C GLY A 69 9.26 -4.17 4.73
N ALA A 70 8.25 -5.03 4.62
CA ALA A 70 6.89 -4.76 5.10
C ALA A 70 6.83 -4.67 6.64
N VAL A 71 7.55 -5.55 7.35
CA VAL A 71 7.68 -5.47 8.81
C VAL A 71 8.39 -4.17 9.22
N GLY A 72 9.46 -3.78 8.51
CA GLY A 72 10.14 -2.51 8.72
C GLY A 72 9.20 -1.30 8.52
N LEU A 73 8.36 -1.33 7.49
CA LEU A 73 7.35 -0.29 7.24
C LEU A 73 6.34 -0.20 8.39
N LEU A 74 5.81 -1.34 8.85
CA LEU A 74 4.89 -1.39 9.99
C LEU A 74 5.55 -0.89 11.29
N TYR A 75 6.82 -1.23 11.49
CA TYR A 75 7.59 -0.72 12.62
C TYR A 75 7.66 0.82 12.57
N CYS A 76 7.96 1.40 11.42
CA CYS A 76 7.95 2.85 11.25
C CYS A 76 6.57 3.47 11.51
N TRP A 77 5.49 2.88 11.00
CA TRP A 77 4.14 3.44 11.20
C TRP A 77 3.60 3.37 12.62
N PHE A 78 3.93 2.32 13.38
CA PHE A 78 3.33 2.13 14.70
C PHE A 78 4.30 2.39 15.83
N VAL A 79 5.53 1.90 15.73
CA VAL A 79 6.49 1.96 16.85
C VAL A 79 7.11 3.34 16.95
N VAL A 80 7.41 4.00 15.84
CA VAL A 80 8.01 5.34 15.85
C VAL A 80 7.08 6.40 16.50
N PRO A 81 5.77 6.47 16.20
CA PRO A 81 4.84 7.35 16.93
C PRO A 81 4.74 7.07 18.42
N LEU A 82 4.80 5.79 18.81
CA LEU A 82 4.61 5.36 20.19
C LEU A 82 5.85 5.66 21.04
N LEU A 83 7.04 5.45 20.50
CA LEU A 83 8.30 5.64 21.22
C LEU A 83 8.76 7.10 21.21
N TYR A 84 8.55 7.83 20.13
CA TYR A 84 9.03 9.20 19.99
C TYR A 84 7.87 10.19 20.06
N LYS A 85 7.82 10.97 21.14
CA LYS A 85 6.92 12.14 21.25
C LYS A 85 7.46 13.27 20.38
N PHE A 86 7.18 13.22 19.07
CA PHE A 86 7.59 14.29 18.17
C PHE A 86 6.86 15.60 18.49
N SER A 87 7.61 16.62 18.92
CA SER A 87 7.08 17.97 19.15
C SER A 87 6.58 18.65 17.86
N ARG A 88 7.06 18.17 16.71
CA ARG A 88 6.69 18.69 15.37
C ARG A 88 6.23 17.53 14.49
N PRO A 89 4.94 17.38 14.21
CA PRO A 89 4.43 16.23 13.43
C PRO A 89 4.90 16.20 11.98
N TYR A 90 5.46 17.28 11.43
CA TYR A 90 6.08 17.25 10.09
C TYR A 90 7.26 16.27 10.00
N ALA A 91 8.01 16.09 11.10
CA ALA A 91 9.13 15.15 11.12
C ALA A 91 8.64 13.70 11.01
N PHE A 92 7.52 13.38 11.66
CA PHE A 92 6.91 12.05 11.58
C PHE A 92 6.43 11.73 10.16
N VAL A 93 5.74 12.67 9.52
CA VAL A 93 5.31 12.53 8.12
C VAL A 93 6.49 12.27 7.18
N GLY A 94 7.61 12.97 7.37
CA GLY A 94 8.82 12.74 6.57
C GLY A 94 9.37 11.32 6.71
N ILE A 95 9.38 10.78 7.94
CA ILE A 95 9.83 9.41 8.22
C ILE A 95 8.90 8.39 7.55
N ASP A 96 7.58 8.59 7.63
CA ASP A 96 6.59 7.69 7.02
C ASP A 96 6.72 7.63 5.50
N PHE A 97 6.81 8.78 4.83
CA PHE A 97 6.99 8.85 3.38
C PHE A 97 8.34 8.28 2.95
N ALA A 98 9.41 8.49 3.73
CA ALA A 98 10.71 7.90 3.46
C ALA A 98 10.69 6.37 3.62
N ALA A 99 10.02 5.85 4.65
CA ALA A 99 9.86 4.42 4.87
C ALA A 99 9.06 3.75 3.75
N LEU A 100 7.94 4.36 3.33
CA LEU A 100 7.15 3.89 2.18
C LEU A 100 7.96 3.92 0.88
N GLY A 101 8.70 5.00 0.63
CA GLY A 101 9.58 5.12 -0.53
C GLY A 101 10.68 4.06 -0.55
N LEU A 102 11.34 3.83 0.59
CA LEU A 102 12.39 2.81 0.72
C LEU A 102 11.84 1.40 0.52
N PHE A 103 10.65 1.11 1.06
CA PHE A 103 9.99 -0.19 0.86
C PHE A 103 9.67 -0.41 -0.63
N LEU A 104 9.08 0.57 -1.30
CA LEU A 104 8.78 0.47 -2.74
C LEU A 104 10.05 0.44 -3.60
N PHE A 105 11.13 1.07 -3.14
CA PHE A 105 12.45 0.97 -3.78
C PHE A 105 13.02 -0.45 -3.69
N LEU A 106 12.92 -1.09 -2.52
CA LEU A 106 13.27 -2.51 -2.34
C LEU A 106 12.46 -3.39 -3.29
N VAL A 107 11.14 -3.14 -3.40
CA VAL A 107 10.27 -3.86 -4.34
C VAL A 107 10.74 -3.66 -5.79
N ALA A 108 11.14 -2.45 -6.17
CA ALA A 108 11.63 -2.15 -7.51
C ALA A 108 12.96 -2.84 -7.84
N LEU A 109 13.88 -2.93 -6.87
CA LEU A 109 15.14 -3.68 -7.01
C LEU A 109 14.88 -5.16 -7.27
N MET A 110 13.94 -5.76 -6.53
CA MET A 110 13.62 -7.18 -6.67
C MET A 110 12.80 -7.50 -7.93
N SER A 111 12.01 -6.55 -8.41
CA SER A 111 11.17 -6.72 -9.60
C SER A 111 11.95 -6.53 -10.91
N GLY A 112 13.27 -6.34 -10.86
CA GLY A 112 14.14 -6.23 -12.04
C GLY A 112 13.94 -4.97 -12.88
N GLY A 113 13.28 -3.93 -12.36
CA GLY A 113 12.96 -2.74 -13.16
C GLY A 113 12.73 -1.49 -12.32
N MET A 114 13.66 -0.53 -12.38
CA MET A 114 13.50 0.79 -11.72
C MET A 114 12.62 1.77 -12.51
N GLY A 115 12.28 1.44 -13.76
CA GLY A 115 11.59 2.36 -14.66
C GLY A 115 10.20 2.78 -14.17
N TRP A 116 9.46 1.90 -13.50
CA TRP A 116 8.15 2.24 -12.91
C TRP A 116 8.30 2.97 -11.58
N TYR A 117 9.35 2.67 -10.80
CA TYR A 117 9.63 3.38 -9.55
C TYR A 117 9.91 4.87 -9.81
N LEU A 118 10.76 5.17 -10.78
CA LEU A 118 11.10 6.55 -11.12
C LEU A 118 9.95 7.30 -11.81
N ARG A 119 9.20 6.64 -12.72
CA ARG A 119 8.14 7.28 -13.50
C ARG A 119 6.80 7.39 -12.78
N LEU A 120 6.48 6.46 -11.90
CA LEU A 120 5.20 6.41 -11.20
C LEU A 120 5.35 6.71 -9.70
N ILE A 121 6.23 5.98 -9.00
CA ILE A 121 6.29 6.05 -7.54
C ILE A 121 6.85 7.37 -7.03
N ILE A 122 7.96 7.87 -7.60
CA ILE A 122 8.52 9.15 -7.16
C ILE A 122 7.52 10.31 -7.38
N PRO A 123 6.91 10.50 -8.57
CA PRO A 123 5.88 11.52 -8.75
C PRO A 123 4.67 11.34 -7.83
N LEU A 124 4.23 10.10 -7.60
CA LEU A 124 3.08 9.80 -6.74
C LEU A 124 3.38 10.11 -5.26
N LEU A 125 4.58 9.77 -4.77
CA LEU A 125 5.04 10.10 -3.42
C LEU A 125 5.18 11.61 -3.23
N LEU A 126 5.71 12.32 -4.23
CA LEU A 126 5.80 13.78 -4.20
C LEU A 126 4.41 14.42 -4.18
N LEU A 127 3.50 13.98 -5.05
CA LEU A 127 2.13 14.48 -5.11
C LEU A 127 1.40 14.25 -3.78
N SER A 128 1.45 13.04 -3.24
CA SER A 128 0.83 12.71 -1.95
C SER A 128 1.47 13.47 -0.79
N GLY A 129 2.80 13.65 -0.78
CA GLY A 129 3.50 14.46 0.22
C GLY A 129 3.10 15.93 0.19
N ILE A 130 3.01 16.53 -1.00
CA ILE A 130 2.55 17.92 -1.18
C ILE A 130 1.11 18.07 -0.69
N THR A 131 0.20 17.18 -1.10
CA THR A 131 -1.20 17.21 -0.65
C THR A 131 -1.29 17.07 0.86
N PHE A 132 -0.53 16.16 1.47
CA PHE A 132 -0.54 15.96 2.91
C PHE A 132 -0.07 17.22 3.65
N ILE A 133 1.01 17.86 3.19
CA ILE A 133 1.51 19.13 3.74
C ILE A 133 0.45 20.23 3.59
N LEU A 134 -0.20 20.36 2.43
CA LEU A 134 -1.26 21.35 2.20
C LEU A 134 -2.46 21.16 3.15
N ILE A 135 -2.93 19.93 3.31
CA ILE A 135 -4.00 19.58 4.26
C ILE A 135 -3.57 19.95 5.68
N MET A 136 -2.35 19.57 6.07
CA MET A 136 -1.83 19.79 7.40
C MET A 136 -1.64 21.29 7.72
N LEU A 137 -1.14 22.08 6.76
CA LEU A 137 -1.05 23.54 6.87
C LEU A 137 -2.44 24.17 7.01
N SER A 138 -3.42 23.68 6.24
CA SER A 138 -4.82 24.17 6.29
C SER A 138 -5.43 23.93 7.67
N LEU A 139 -5.23 22.75 8.26
CA LEU A 139 -5.75 22.39 9.57
C LEU A 139 -5.05 23.14 10.72
N ARG A 140 -3.75 23.41 10.57
CA ARG A 140 -2.93 24.07 11.59
C ARG A 140 -2.99 25.59 11.61
N ARG A 141 -3.46 26.24 10.54
CA ARG A 141 -3.63 27.70 10.52
C ARG A 141 -4.69 28.13 11.53
N LEU A 142 -4.23 28.61 12.69
CA LEU A 142 -5.09 28.94 13.84
C LEU A 142 -5.99 30.15 13.60
N GLU A 143 -5.60 31.06 12.70
CA GLU A 143 -6.33 32.30 12.44
C GLU A 143 -7.63 32.10 11.67
N TRP A 144 -7.81 30.95 11.02
CA TRP A 144 -8.97 30.70 10.18
C TRP A 144 -10.08 29.94 10.92
N PRO A 145 -11.36 30.22 10.64
CA PRO A 145 -12.47 29.49 11.23
C PRO A 145 -12.47 28.02 10.80
N TRP A 146 -12.98 27.13 11.66
CA TRP A 146 -12.84 25.67 11.48
C TRP A 146 -13.43 25.15 10.15
N LEU A 147 -14.58 25.69 9.70
CA LEU A 147 -15.22 25.30 8.43
C LEU A 147 -14.31 25.61 7.22
N TYR A 148 -13.61 26.74 7.26
CA TYR A 148 -12.70 27.15 6.20
C TYR A 148 -11.48 26.22 6.11
N ARG A 149 -10.96 25.76 7.25
CA ARG A 149 -9.84 24.82 7.30
C ARG A 149 -10.20 23.47 6.68
N ILE A 150 -11.39 22.96 7.01
CA ILE A 150 -11.88 21.69 6.48
C ILE A 150 -12.18 21.81 4.99
N ALA A 151 -12.82 22.90 4.57
CA ALA A 151 -13.09 23.14 3.15
C ALA A 151 -11.80 23.14 2.32
N LEU A 152 -10.75 23.82 2.79
CA LEU A 152 -9.48 23.86 2.08
C LEU A 152 -8.77 22.49 2.06
N ALA A 153 -8.86 21.72 3.16
CA ALA A 153 -8.37 20.34 3.19
C ALA A 153 -9.13 19.43 2.21
N CYS A 154 -10.45 19.56 2.14
CA CYS A 154 -11.28 18.84 1.17
C CYS A 154 -10.93 19.21 -0.27
N LEU A 155 -10.71 20.50 -0.57
CA LEU A 155 -10.27 20.92 -1.90
C LEU A 155 -8.90 20.33 -2.25
N ALA A 156 -7.93 20.39 -1.34
CA ALA A 156 -6.60 19.82 -1.58
C ALA A 156 -6.68 18.30 -1.87
N PHE A 157 -7.52 17.57 -1.14
CA PHE A 157 -7.76 16.15 -1.41
C PHE A 157 -8.54 15.92 -2.73
N GLY A 158 -9.50 16.77 -3.05
CA GLY A 158 -10.24 16.71 -4.31
C GLY A 158 -9.34 16.92 -5.54
N LEU A 159 -8.32 17.80 -5.44
CA LEU A 159 -7.31 17.99 -6.49
C LEU A 159 -6.28 16.84 -6.56
N PHE A 160 -6.04 16.14 -5.45
CA PHE A 160 -5.10 15.01 -5.41
C PHE A 160 -5.57 13.84 -6.29
N LEU A 161 -6.87 13.52 -6.27
CA LEU A 161 -7.46 12.39 -7.01
C LEU A 161 -7.20 12.45 -8.54
N PRO A 162 -7.51 13.55 -9.25
CA PRO A 162 -7.21 13.64 -10.69
C PRO A 162 -5.71 13.66 -10.98
N GLY A 163 -4.88 14.15 -10.04
CA GLY A 163 -3.43 14.06 -10.13
C GLY A 163 -2.94 12.61 -10.10
N VAL A 164 -3.47 11.80 -9.18
CA VAL A 164 -3.17 10.36 -9.10
C VAL A 164 -3.62 9.63 -10.36
N GLU A 165 -4.84 9.89 -10.83
CA GLU A 165 -5.35 9.25 -12.05
C GLU A 165 -4.49 9.58 -13.26
N THR A 166 -4.14 10.86 -13.45
CA THR A 166 -3.28 11.30 -14.56
C THR A 166 -1.94 10.58 -14.54
N LEU A 167 -1.29 10.47 -13.38
CA LEU A 167 -0.01 9.77 -13.24
C LEU A 167 -0.10 8.28 -13.58
N ILE A 168 -1.18 7.61 -13.12
CA ILE A 168 -1.40 6.19 -13.41
C ILE A 168 -1.65 5.99 -14.91
N ARG A 169 -2.54 6.78 -15.53
CA ARG A 169 -2.89 6.64 -16.95
C ARG A 169 -1.70 6.91 -17.87
N TRP A 170 -0.94 7.98 -17.58
CA TRP A 170 0.29 8.29 -18.29
C TRP A 170 1.25 7.10 -18.29
N ASN A 171 1.48 6.49 -17.12
CA ASN A 171 2.42 5.39 -17.01
C ASN A 171 1.87 4.06 -17.55
N ALA A 172 0.55 3.89 -17.58
CA ALA A 172 -0.12 2.73 -18.15
C ALA A 172 -0.31 2.84 -19.69
N GLY A 173 0.04 3.99 -20.29
CA GLY A 173 -0.09 4.21 -21.74
C GLY A 173 -1.52 4.38 -22.22
N PHE A 174 -2.45 4.71 -21.32
CA PHE A 174 -3.83 5.02 -21.67
C PHE A 174 -3.98 6.47 -22.12
N ASP A 175 -5.04 6.74 -22.88
CA ASP A 175 -5.42 8.11 -23.23
C ASP A 175 -5.66 8.96 -21.98
N MET A 176 -5.27 10.24 -22.08
CA MET A 176 -5.44 11.22 -21.03
C MET A 176 -6.93 11.51 -20.83
N GLY A 177 -7.48 10.98 -19.75
CA GLY A 177 -8.87 11.12 -19.38
C GLY A 177 -9.04 11.03 -17.87
N PHE A 178 -10.20 11.46 -17.40
CA PHE A 178 -10.58 11.41 -15.99
C PHE A 178 -11.89 10.62 -15.90
N GLU A 179 -11.79 9.38 -15.44
CA GLU A 179 -12.94 8.51 -15.24
C GLU A 179 -13.30 8.51 -13.75
N TRP A 180 -12.57 7.76 -12.94
CA TRP A 180 -12.92 7.55 -11.53
C TRP A 180 -12.65 8.79 -10.67
N SER A 181 -11.61 9.57 -10.98
CA SER A 181 -11.25 10.73 -10.17
C SER A 181 -12.30 11.83 -10.26
N PHE A 182 -12.98 12.00 -11.40
CA PHE A 182 -14.05 12.99 -11.51
C PHE A 182 -15.28 12.61 -10.69
N TYR A 183 -15.72 11.35 -10.75
CA TYR A 183 -16.84 10.89 -9.93
C TYR A 183 -16.57 11.05 -8.43
N ALA A 184 -15.31 10.90 -8.00
CA ALA A 184 -14.92 11.09 -6.61
C ALA A 184 -14.68 12.58 -6.25
N ALA A 185 -14.09 13.37 -7.14
CA ALA A 185 -13.70 14.76 -6.86
C ALA A 185 -14.91 15.71 -6.85
N ILE A 186 -15.94 15.47 -7.66
CA ILE A 186 -17.12 16.35 -7.74
C ILE A 186 -17.84 16.44 -6.38
N PRO A 187 -18.24 15.34 -5.72
CA PRO A 187 -18.87 15.41 -4.40
C PRO A 187 -18.02 16.13 -3.36
N ILE A 188 -16.70 15.88 -3.38
CA ILE A 188 -15.74 16.52 -2.46
C ILE A 188 -15.67 18.03 -2.71
N ALA A 189 -15.63 18.44 -3.97
CA ALA A 189 -15.60 19.85 -4.37
C ALA A 189 -16.92 20.56 -4.02
N VAL A 190 -18.08 19.93 -4.26
CA VAL A 190 -19.40 20.46 -3.88
C VAL A 190 -19.49 20.61 -2.37
N PHE A 191 -19.05 19.61 -1.61
CA PHE A 191 -19.03 19.66 -0.14
C PHE A 191 -18.12 20.79 0.36
N ALA A 192 -16.92 20.92 -0.21
CA ALA A 192 -16.01 22.00 0.15
C ALA A 192 -16.59 23.38 -0.19
N ALA A 193 -17.24 23.55 -1.34
CA ALA A 193 -17.90 24.79 -1.72
C ALA A 193 -19.05 25.13 -0.76
N ALA A 194 -19.85 24.15 -0.35
CA ALA A 194 -20.91 24.34 0.64
C ALA A 194 -20.33 24.84 1.98
N LEU A 195 -19.24 24.23 2.47
CA LEU A 195 -18.56 24.69 3.69
C LEU A 195 -18.06 26.14 3.58
N LEU A 196 -17.49 26.53 2.43
CA LEU A 196 -17.04 27.91 2.19
C LEU A 196 -18.21 28.90 2.15
N LEU A 197 -19.34 28.51 1.53
CA LEU A 197 -20.54 29.34 1.48
C LEU A 197 -21.14 29.55 2.87
N VAL A 198 -21.22 28.49 3.68
CA VAL A 198 -21.70 28.58 5.07
C VAL A 198 -20.79 29.49 5.90
N GLU A 199 -19.47 29.44 5.71
CA GLU A 199 -18.56 30.31 6.45
C GLU A 199 -18.67 31.79 6.03
N ARG A 200 -18.93 32.08 4.74
CA ARG A 200 -19.13 33.46 4.26
C ARG A 200 -20.47 34.06 4.71
N ASN A 201 -21.52 33.25 4.81
CA ASN A 201 -22.87 33.70 5.15
C ASN A 201 -23.17 33.58 6.65
N LYS A 202 -22.82 34.61 7.42
CA LYS A 202 -23.14 34.74 8.86
C LYS A 202 -24.61 34.39 9.24
N PRO A 203 -25.66 34.90 8.55
CA PRO A 203 -27.04 34.57 8.92
C PRO A 203 -27.35 33.08 8.73
N LEU A 204 -26.84 32.47 7.66
CA LEU A 204 -27.05 31.06 7.35
C LEU A 204 -26.34 30.15 8.36
N LYS A 205 -25.17 30.57 8.85
CA LYS A 205 -24.42 29.90 9.92
C LYS A 205 -25.19 29.92 11.26
N GLU A 206 -25.84 31.03 11.59
CA GLU A 206 -26.68 31.13 12.79
C GLU A 206 -27.96 30.30 12.69
N GLU A 207 -28.58 30.25 11.52
CA GLU A 207 -29.77 29.43 11.25
C GLU A 207 -29.47 27.93 11.37
N ILE A 208 -28.33 27.49 10.82
CA ILE A 208 -27.84 26.12 10.96
C ILE A 208 -27.55 25.79 12.43
N ARG A 209 -26.90 26.69 13.17
CA ARG A 209 -26.65 26.51 14.60
C ARG A 209 -27.96 26.37 15.39
N LYS A 210 -28.95 27.22 15.13
CA LYS A 210 -30.28 27.16 15.76
C LYS A 210 -31.01 25.85 15.47
N LYS A 211 -30.94 25.33 14.23
CA LYS A 211 -31.58 24.06 13.86
C LYS A 211 -30.86 22.82 14.39
N LEU A 212 -29.56 22.91 14.64
CA LEU A 212 -28.76 21.82 15.20
C LEU A 212 -28.81 21.77 16.74
N PHE A 213 -29.60 22.63 17.41
CA PHE A 213 -29.75 22.69 18.87
C PHE A 213 -28.41 22.77 19.63
N ILE A 214 -27.43 23.52 19.11
CA ILE A 214 -26.18 23.88 19.81
C ILE A 214 -26.17 25.37 20.12
#